data_AF-A0A7S1AXH5-F1
#
_entry.id   AF-A0A7S1AXH5-F1
#
_cell.length_a   1.000
_cell.length_b   1.000
_cell.length_c   1.000
_cell.angle_alpha   90.00
_cell.angle_beta   90.00
_cell.angle_gamma   90.00
#
_symmetry.space_group_name_H-M   'P 1'
#
loop_
_entity.id
_entity.type
_entity.pdbx_description
1 polymer ?
#
loop_
_entity_poly.entity_id
_entity_poly.type
_entity_poly.pdbx_seq_one_letter_code
_entity_poly.pdbx_strand_id
1 'polypeptide(L)'
;VRFLTGNIIGMPTDNDALLVLLTNNPDFPEYQLPSDTKLRIWVGSWRKGLSWNHSKTLAVDGKYLFQGGHNVWDAHYLQKNPVRDLSMEAEGRVAQDAHVFANRMWTFVSDEDRESIVQGTLPDWVPLLSPTRIGITHWPETVGEYPPLYEPAAEALSLPMAHQQGDVPMITIGSYGGLHSNEATANPSDAAITAMFGSAQSSIKMSVQDLGPVAVPLGGQL
;
A
#
# COMPACT_ATOMS: atom_id res chain seq x y z
N VAL A 1 -6.60 -8.62 -9.52
CA VAL A 1 -6.55 -7.87 -8.25
C VAL A 1 -5.17 -8.02 -7.65
N ARG A 2 -4.59 -6.94 -7.13
CA ARG A 2 -3.26 -6.92 -6.55
C ARG A 2 -3.37 -6.48 -5.10
N PHE A 3 -2.95 -7.32 -4.17
CA PHE A 3 -2.86 -7.02 -2.75
C PHE A 3 -1.39 -6.85 -2.37
N LEU A 4 -1.05 -5.75 -1.72
CA LEU A 4 0.32 -5.48 -1.32
C LEU A 4 0.37 -5.06 0.15
N THR A 5 1.03 -5.84 0.99
CA THR A 5 1.15 -5.60 2.43
C THR A 5 2.58 -5.24 2.84
N GLY A 6 2.76 -4.82 4.09
CA GLY A 6 4.09 -4.67 4.68
C GLY A 6 4.54 -5.97 5.36
N ASN A 7 5.81 -6.34 5.21
CA ASN A 7 6.39 -7.50 5.91
C ASN A 7 7.12 -7.04 7.18
N ILE A 8 6.37 -6.76 8.26
CA ILE A 8 6.87 -6.08 9.46
C ILE A 8 7.74 -7.02 10.30
N ILE A 9 8.85 -6.51 10.85
CA ILE A 9 9.70 -7.30 11.77
C ILE A 9 8.87 -7.68 13.01
N GLY A 10 8.82 -8.98 13.32
CA GLY A 10 8.04 -9.52 14.44
C GLY A 10 6.56 -9.72 14.14
N MET A 11 6.06 -9.25 12.99
CA MET A 11 4.70 -9.48 12.49
C MET A 11 4.75 -9.70 10.96
N PRO A 12 5.42 -10.75 10.48
CA PRO A 12 5.56 -10.97 9.04
C PRO A 12 4.21 -11.34 8.41
N THR A 13 4.03 -11.02 7.14
CA THR A 13 2.84 -11.45 6.40
C THR A 13 3.02 -12.88 5.89
N ASP A 14 1.99 -13.70 6.03
CA ASP A 14 1.86 -14.99 5.35
C ASP A 14 0.96 -14.80 4.11
N ASN A 15 1.59 -14.65 2.94
CA ASN A 15 0.85 -14.37 1.70
C ASN A 15 0.07 -15.59 1.21
N ASP A 16 0.57 -16.80 1.41
CA ASP A 16 -0.11 -18.03 0.99
C ASP A 16 -1.36 -18.27 1.83
N ALA A 17 -1.27 -18.09 3.15
CA ALA A 17 -2.44 -18.16 4.03
C ALA A 17 -3.48 -17.09 3.65
N LEU A 18 -3.04 -15.85 3.38
CA LEU A 18 -3.94 -14.79 2.91
C LEU A 18 -4.59 -15.15 1.57
N LEU A 19 -3.84 -15.72 0.63
CA LEU A 19 -4.39 -16.15 -0.66
C LEU A 19 -5.45 -17.25 -0.48
N VAL A 20 -5.23 -18.20 0.42
CA VAL A 20 -6.24 -19.21 0.80
C VAL A 20 -7.50 -18.53 1.36
N LEU A 21 -7.36 -17.59 2.29
CA LEU A 21 -8.50 -16.85 2.85
C LEU A 21 -9.26 -16.03 1.79
N LEU A 22 -8.59 -15.56 0.74
CA LEU A 22 -9.20 -14.79 -0.35
C LEU A 22 -9.89 -15.66 -1.40
N THR A 23 -9.51 -16.94 -1.53
CA THR A 23 -9.96 -17.80 -2.64
C THR A 23 -10.80 -19.00 -2.19
N ASN A 24 -10.46 -19.59 -1.06
CA ASN A 24 -11.08 -20.77 -0.48
C ASN A 24 -11.06 -20.70 1.06
N ASN A 25 -11.78 -19.71 1.60
CA ASN A 25 -11.81 -19.46 3.03
C ASN A 25 -12.47 -20.64 3.78
N PRO A 26 -11.76 -21.36 4.67
CA PRO A 26 -12.32 -22.49 5.39
C PRO A 26 -13.35 -22.08 6.45
N ASP A 27 -13.26 -20.85 6.97
CA ASP A 27 -14.17 -20.33 7.98
C ASP A 27 -15.50 -19.82 7.37
N PHE A 28 -15.49 -19.54 6.06
CA PHE A 28 -16.66 -19.09 5.31
C PHE A 28 -16.83 -19.86 3.99
N PRO A 29 -17.16 -21.16 4.04
CA PRO A 29 -17.24 -22.02 2.87
C PRO A 29 -18.31 -21.59 1.85
N GLU A 30 -19.28 -20.77 2.25
CA GLU A 30 -20.30 -20.18 1.38
C GLU A 30 -19.76 -19.06 0.46
N TYR A 31 -18.60 -18.47 0.76
CA TYR A 31 -18.00 -17.39 -0.03
C TYR A 31 -16.84 -17.88 -0.92
N GLN A 32 -16.84 -19.15 -1.30
CA GLN A 32 -15.86 -19.68 -2.25
C GLN A 32 -16.02 -19.01 -3.62
N LEU A 33 -14.89 -18.77 -4.28
CA LEU A 33 -14.90 -18.26 -5.64
C LEU A 33 -15.55 -19.31 -6.58
N PRO A 34 -16.48 -18.90 -7.46
CA PRO A 34 -17.05 -19.79 -8.46
C PRO A 34 -15.96 -20.44 -9.33
N SER A 35 -16.14 -21.72 -9.69
CA SER A 35 -15.15 -22.46 -10.48
C SER A 35 -14.88 -21.87 -11.87
N ASP A 36 -15.82 -21.09 -12.41
CA ASP A 36 -15.76 -20.41 -13.70
C ASP A 36 -15.32 -18.93 -13.59
N THR A 37 -14.90 -18.49 -12.40
CA THR A 37 -14.44 -17.12 -12.19
C THR A 37 -13.26 -16.76 -13.09
N LYS A 38 -13.24 -15.51 -13.54
CA LYS A 38 -12.11 -14.93 -14.30
C LYS A 38 -11.17 -14.12 -13.40
N LEU A 39 -11.38 -14.20 -12.09
CA LEU A 39 -10.59 -13.47 -11.11
C LEU A 39 -9.14 -13.97 -11.18
N ARG A 40 -8.21 -13.02 -11.12
CA ARG A 40 -6.77 -13.29 -11.03
C ARG A 40 -6.26 -12.47 -9.87
N ILE A 41 -5.56 -13.10 -8.93
CA ILE A 41 -5.15 -12.51 -7.67
C ILE A 41 -3.64 -12.63 -7.57
N TRP A 42 -3.00 -11.54 -7.15
CA TRP A 42 -1.61 -11.53 -6.70
C TRP A 42 -1.58 -10.93 -5.31
N VAL A 43 -0.87 -11.60 -4.41
CA VAL A 43 -0.62 -11.15 -3.04
C VAL A 43 0.87 -10.98 -2.89
N GLY A 44 1.29 -9.79 -2.49
CA GLY A 44 2.69 -9.46 -2.29
C GLY A 44 2.91 -8.82 -0.94
N SER A 45 4.13 -8.92 -0.43
CA SER A 45 4.57 -8.21 0.77
C SER A 45 6.01 -7.76 0.61
N TRP A 46 6.39 -6.64 1.23
CA TRP A 46 7.80 -6.26 1.27
C TRP A 46 8.22 -5.51 2.54
N ARG A 47 9.52 -5.62 2.83
CA ARG A 47 10.29 -4.82 3.78
C ARG A 47 11.72 -4.66 3.29
N LYS A 48 12.32 -3.51 3.58
CA LYS A 48 13.75 -3.23 3.44
C LYS A 48 14.24 -2.42 4.64
N GLY A 49 15.06 -3.05 5.48
CA GLY A 49 15.48 -2.51 6.77
C GLY A 49 14.29 -2.31 7.72
N LEU A 50 14.07 -1.05 8.11
CA LEU A 50 12.94 -0.58 8.93
C LEU A 50 11.85 0.11 8.08
N SER A 51 11.81 -0.14 6.77
CA SER A 51 10.80 0.39 5.85
C SER A 51 10.00 -0.74 5.23
N TRP A 52 8.68 -0.56 5.10
CA TRP A 52 7.72 -1.51 4.54
C TRP A 52 6.53 -0.76 3.95
N ASN A 53 5.66 -1.45 3.20
CA ASN A 53 4.41 -0.83 2.76
C ASN A 53 3.51 -0.52 3.96
N HIS A 54 3.26 0.75 4.21
CA HIS A 54 2.32 1.22 5.22
C HIS A 54 1.16 2.05 4.64
N SER A 55 1.09 2.16 3.31
CA SER A 55 -0.04 2.81 2.63
C SER A 55 -1.33 2.00 2.81
N LYS A 56 -2.47 2.70 2.97
CA LYS A 56 -3.80 2.08 2.94
C LYS A 56 -4.58 2.70 1.79
N THR A 57 -4.49 2.05 0.64
CA THR A 57 -5.00 2.56 -0.63
C THR A 57 -5.76 1.46 -1.34
N LEU A 58 -6.98 1.74 -1.75
CA LEU A 58 -7.79 0.93 -2.65
C LEU A 58 -8.06 1.75 -3.91
N ALA A 59 -7.51 1.31 -5.03
CA ALA A 59 -7.70 1.96 -6.34
C ALA A 59 -8.35 0.96 -7.31
N VAL A 60 -9.39 1.41 -8.01
CA VAL A 60 -10.19 0.59 -8.93
C VAL A 60 -10.26 1.26 -10.29
N ASP A 61 -9.80 0.53 -11.30
CA ASP A 61 -9.87 0.87 -12.73
C ASP A 61 -9.33 2.27 -13.11
N GLY A 62 -8.42 2.82 -12.31
CA GLY A 62 -7.96 4.20 -12.49
C GLY A 62 -9.04 5.27 -12.34
N LYS A 63 -10.18 4.91 -11.74
CA LYS A 63 -11.36 5.75 -11.62
C LYS A 63 -11.74 6.04 -10.17
N TYR A 64 -11.77 5.02 -9.31
CA TYR A 64 -12.17 5.17 -7.91
C TYR A 64 -10.98 4.99 -6.98
N LEU A 65 -10.88 5.86 -5.98
CA LEU A 65 -9.83 5.86 -4.97
C LEU A 65 -10.47 5.92 -3.58
N PHE A 66 -10.09 4.98 -2.72
CA PHE A 66 -10.30 5.08 -1.28
C PHE A 66 -8.93 5.06 -0.59
N GLN A 67 -8.64 6.05 0.26
CA GLN A 67 -7.35 6.19 0.92
C GLN A 67 -7.49 6.82 2.30
N GLY A 68 -6.65 6.42 3.25
CA GLY A 68 -6.61 7.06 4.58
C GLY A 68 -5.75 6.33 5.59
N GLY A 69 -6.11 6.46 6.87
CA GLY A 69 -5.42 5.83 8.00
C GLY A 69 -5.90 4.42 8.34
N HIS A 70 -7.12 4.06 7.92
CA HIS A 70 -7.75 2.80 8.32
C HIS A 70 -6.98 1.56 7.82
N ASN A 71 -6.43 0.77 8.74
CA ASN A 71 -6.02 -0.60 8.45
C ASN A 71 -7.25 -1.52 8.34
N VAL A 72 -7.13 -2.59 7.57
CA VAL A 72 -8.18 -3.63 7.45
C VAL A 72 -8.04 -4.63 8.61
N TRP A 73 -8.16 -4.14 9.84
CA TRP A 73 -7.95 -4.91 11.07
C TRP A 73 -9.22 -4.94 11.93
N ASP A 74 -10.00 -6.02 11.78
CA ASP A 74 -11.29 -6.22 12.45
C ASP A 74 -11.21 -5.97 13.96
N ALA A 75 -10.19 -6.51 14.63
CA ALA A 75 -10.03 -6.38 16.08
C ALA A 75 -9.91 -4.92 16.55
N HIS A 76 -9.34 -4.03 15.73
CA HIS A 76 -9.10 -2.63 16.10
C HIS A 76 -10.27 -1.72 15.75
N TYR A 77 -10.96 -1.98 14.63
CA TYR A 77 -11.98 -1.07 14.11
C TYR A 77 -13.41 -1.55 14.33
N LEU A 78 -13.64 -2.87 14.46
CA LEU A 78 -14.98 -3.46 14.48
C LEU A 78 -15.37 -4.07 15.83
N GLN A 79 -14.43 -4.16 16.78
CA GLN A 79 -14.68 -4.73 18.11
C GLN A 79 -14.82 -3.65 19.20
N LYS A 80 -14.52 -4.00 20.46
CA LYS A 80 -14.66 -3.10 21.61
C LYS A 80 -13.59 -2.01 21.58
N ASN A 81 -13.99 -0.79 21.95
CA ASN A 81 -13.14 0.41 21.94
C ASN A 81 -12.54 0.69 20.54
N PRO A 82 -13.38 0.88 19.51
CA PRO A 82 -12.92 0.99 18.13
C PRO A 82 -12.02 2.21 17.95
N VAL A 83 -10.95 2.04 17.17
CA VAL A 83 -10.06 3.12 16.75
C VAL A 83 -10.87 4.17 15.98
N ARG A 84 -10.68 5.45 16.33
CA ARG A 84 -11.22 6.58 15.58
C ARG A 84 -10.19 7.01 14.56
N ASP A 85 -10.55 6.93 13.28
CA ASP A 85 -9.66 7.20 12.17
C ASP A 85 -10.43 7.85 11.02
N LEU A 86 -9.73 8.29 9.98
CA LEU A 86 -10.30 8.98 8.83
C LEU A 86 -9.76 8.38 7.53
N SER A 87 -10.68 8.15 6.60
CA SER A 87 -10.37 7.87 5.20
C SER A 87 -11.26 8.72 4.31
N MET A 88 -10.81 8.94 3.08
CA MET A 88 -11.54 9.67 2.06
C MET A 88 -11.74 8.80 0.82
N GLU A 89 -12.83 9.08 0.11
CA GLU A 89 -13.08 8.60 -1.23
C GLU A 89 -12.86 9.75 -2.22
N ALA A 90 -12.27 9.46 -3.37
CA ALA A 90 -12.12 10.36 -4.49
C ALA A 90 -12.35 9.62 -5.81
N GLU A 91 -12.86 10.34 -6.83
CA GLU A 91 -13.06 9.83 -8.18
C GLU A 91 -12.24 10.64 -9.19
N GLY A 92 -11.81 9.99 -10.28
CA GLY A 92 -11.14 10.61 -11.41
C GLY A 92 -9.65 10.27 -11.48
N ARG A 93 -8.89 11.15 -12.16
CA ARG A 93 -7.48 10.87 -12.51
C ARG A 93 -6.58 10.60 -11.29
N VAL A 94 -6.95 11.10 -10.11
CA VAL A 94 -6.27 10.83 -8.83
C VAL A 94 -6.14 9.34 -8.51
N ALA A 95 -7.10 8.50 -8.96
CA ALA A 95 -7.03 7.05 -8.79
C ALA A 95 -5.95 6.40 -9.66
N GLN A 96 -5.59 7.01 -10.79
CA GLN A 96 -4.47 6.55 -11.62
C GLN A 96 -3.14 6.74 -10.90
N ASP A 97 -2.96 7.86 -10.18
CA ASP A 97 -1.74 8.14 -9.43
C ASP A 97 -1.53 7.10 -8.33
N ALA A 98 -2.59 6.66 -7.66
CA ALA A 98 -2.55 5.56 -6.69
C ALA A 98 -2.11 4.23 -7.33
N HIS A 99 -2.57 3.92 -8.55
CA HIS A 99 -2.09 2.76 -9.27
C HIS A 99 -0.63 2.87 -9.70
N VAL A 100 -0.17 4.05 -10.15
CA VAL A 100 1.22 4.31 -10.51
C VAL A 100 2.14 4.19 -9.28
N PHE A 101 1.68 4.69 -8.14
CA PHE A 101 2.36 4.50 -6.85
C PHE A 101 2.49 3.01 -6.50
N ALA A 102 1.40 2.25 -6.62
CA ALA A 102 1.42 0.81 -6.39
C ALA A 102 2.33 0.07 -7.40
N ASN A 103 2.35 0.49 -8.67
CA ASN A 103 3.22 -0.12 -9.68
C ASN A 103 4.69 -0.06 -9.26
N ARG A 104 5.16 1.07 -8.70
CA ARG A 104 6.55 1.19 -8.25
C ARG A 104 6.92 0.17 -7.19
N MET A 105 6.03 -0.07 -6.23
CA MET A 105 6.27 -1.10 -5.21
C MET A 105 6.20 -2.53 -5.78
N TRP A 106 5.28 -2.79 -6.72
CA TRP A 106 5.22 -4.08 -7.40
C TRP A 106 6.44 -4.36 -8.28
N THR A 107 6.98 -3.34 -8.93
CA THR A 107 8.27 -3.45 -9.65
C THR A 107 9.37 -3.85 -8.69
N PHE A 108 9.50 -3.17 -7.55
CA PHE A 108 10.48 -3.53 -6.53
C PHE A 108 10.34 -4.98 -6.05
N VAL A 109 9.13 -5.42 -5.69
CA VAL A 109 8.87 -6.81 -5.28
C VAL A 109 9.30 -7.79 -6.37
N SER A 110 8.91 -7.52 -7.62
CA SER A 110 9.17 -8.42 -8.75
C SER A 110 10.67 -8.49 -9.08
N ASP A 111 11.39 -7.39 -8.97
CA ASP A 111 12.81 -7.34 -9.30
C ASP A 111 13.65 -8.02 -8.20
N GLU A 112 13.36 -7.75 -6.93
CA GLU A 112 14.03 -8.41 -5.79
C GLU A 112 13.78 -9.92 -5.74
N ASP A 113 12.57 -10.35 -6.12
CA ASP A 113 12.22 -11.76 -6.22
C ASP A 113 13.02 -12.48 -7.32
N ARG A 114 13.07 -11.91 -8.54
CA ARG A 114 13.85 -12.46 -9.66
C ARG A 114 15.33 -12.55 -9.37
N GLU A 115 15.87 -11.59 -8.64
CA GLU A 115 17.30 -11.52 -8.32
C GLU A 115 17.68 -12.44 -7.14
N SER A 116 16.72 -12.91 -6.34
CA SER A 116 16.98 -13.61 -5.09
C SER A 116 16.54 -15.07 -5.07
N ILE A 117 17.49 -15.98 -5.32
CA ILE A 117 17.28 -17.44 -5.23
C ILE A 117 16.86 -17.89 -3.81
N VAL A 118 17.29 -17.16 -2.77
CA VAL A 118 17.02 -17.53 -1.37
C VAL A 118 15.62 -17.10 -0.93
N GLN A 119 15.10 -15.97 -1.43
CA GLN A 119 13.81 -15.47 -0.98
C GLN A 119 12.65 -16.35 -1.46
N GLY A 120 12.69 -16.83 -2.71
CA GLY A 120 11.67 -17.72 -3.26
C GLY A 120 11.67 -19.16 -2.72
N THR A 121 12.65 -19.54 -1.89
CA THR A 121 12.72 -20.91 -1.31
C THR A 121 12.25 -21.01 0.13
N LEU A 122 12.04 -19.88 0.81
CA LEU A 122 11.67 -19.84 2.22
C LEU A 122 10.31 -19.17 2.41
N PRO A 123 9.33 -19.80 3.10
CA PRO A 123 8.01 -19.23 3.31
C PRO A 123 8.06 -17.82 3.88
N ASP A 124 7.24 -16.90 3.37
CA ASP A 124 7.32 -15.45 3.60
C ASP A 124 7.37 -15.03 5.09
N TRP A 125 6.73 -15.82 5.95
CA TRP A 125 6.66 -15.61 7.39
C TRP A 125 7.90 -16.07 8.17
N VAL A 126 8.82 -16.81 7.54
CA VAL A 126 10.09 -17.23 8.16
C VAL A 126 11.05 -16.03 8.25
N PRO A 127 11.62 -15.74 9.43
CA PRO A 127 12.58 -14.65 9.59
C PRO A 127 13.84 -14.85 8.76
N LEU A 128 14.24 -13.82 8.03
CA LEU A 128 15.54 -13.73 7.37
C LEU A 128 16.41 -12.66 8.05
N LEU A 129 17.71 -12.95 8.17
CA LEU A 129 18.72 -11.96 8.59
C LEU A 129 18.96 -10.88 7.51
N SER A 130 18.47 -11.12 6.30
CA SER A 130 18.52 -10.13 5.22
C SER A 130 17.76 -8.86 5.60
N PRO A 131 18.30 -7.66 5.28
CA PRO A 131 17.57 -6.42 5.46
C PRO A 131 16.34 -6.35 4.55
N THR A 132 16.39 -6.99 3.38
CA THR A 132 15.25 -7.09 2.45
C THR A 132 14.50 -8.40 2.68
N ARG A 133 13.18 -8.30 2.77
CA ARG A 133 12.25 -9.43 2.73
C ARG A 133 11.11 -9.09 1.78
N ILE A 134 10.94 -9.88 0.74
CA ILE A 134 9.78 -9.86 -0.14
C ILE A 134 9.02 -11.17 0.00
N GLY A 135 7.78 -11.16 -0.48
CA GLY A 135 6.96 -12.34 -0.68
C GLY A 135 5.99 -12.09 -1.80
N ILE A 136 5.72 -13.10 -2.63
CA ILE A 136 4.79 -13.03 -3.75
C ILE A 136 4.13 -14.39 -3.96
N THR A 137 2.81 -14.38 -4.11
CA THR A 137 2.02 -15.56 -4.45
C THR A 137 0.83 -15.14 -5.31
N HIS A 138 0.24 -16.08 -6.03
CA HIS A 138 -0.77 -15.78 -7.04
C HIS A 138 -1.79 -16.89 -7.23
N TRP A 139 -2.95 -16.51 -7.77
CA TRP A 139 -4.02 -17.43 -8.12
C TRP A 139 -4.77 -16.98 -9.39
N PRO A 140 -5.23 -17.89 -10.26
CA PRO A 140 -4.91 -19.33 -10.25
C PRO A 140 -3.46 -19.58 -10.65
N GLU A 141 -2.91 -20.77 -10.35
CA GLU A 141 -1.52 -21.14 -10.70
C GLU A 141 -1.18 -21.00 -12.20
N THR A 142 -2.20 -20.93 -13.06
CA THR A 142 -2.04 -20.75 -14.49
C THR A 142 -1.74 -19.31 -14.92
N VAL A 143 -1.85 -18.31 -14.02
CA VAL A 143 -1.50 -16.93 -14.37
C VAL A 143 0.00 -16.70 -14.25
N GLY A 144 0.51 -15.65 -14.89
CA GLY A 144 1.89 -15.26 -14.71
C GLY A 144 2.19 -14.91 -13.24
N GLU A 145 3.36 -15.30 -12.77
CA GLU A 145 3.84 -15.10 -11.40
C GLU A 145 3.77 -13.63 -10.95
N TYR A 146 4.13 -12.70 -11.84
CA TYR A 146 4.11 -11.28 -11.57
C TYR A 146 2.82 -10.63 -12.08
N PRO A 147 2.21 -9.72 -11.29
CA PRO A 147 1.00 -9.06 -11.72
C PRO A 147 1.26 -8.11 -12.91
N PRO A 148 0.29 -7.95 -13.82
CA PRO A 148 0.34 -6.87 -14.80
C PRO A 148 0.36 -5.52 -14.07
N LEU A 149 1.21 -4.62 -14.55
CA LEU A 149 1.23 -3.24 -14.08
C LEU A 149 0.07 -2.47 -14.70
N TYR A 150 -0.46 -1.50 -13.95
CA TYR A 150 -1.51 -0.63 -14.45
C TYR A 150 -0.93 0.36 -15.47
N GLU A 151 -1.60 0.51 -16.61
CA GLU A 151 -1.28 1.52 -17.61
C GLU A 151 -2.26 2.69 -17.47
N PRO A 152 -1.79 3.93 -17.24
CA PRO A 152 -2.66 5.09 -17.18
C PRO A 152 -3.53 5.24 -18.44
N ALA A 153 -4.84 5.26 -18.24
CA ALA A 153 -5.83 5.41 -19.31
C ALA A 153 -5.96 6.86 -19.81
N ALA A 154 -5.49 7.85 -19.03
CA ALA A 154 -5.53 9.25 -19.40
C ALA A 154 -4.35 10.04 -18.86
N GLU A 155 -3.90 11.02 -19.64
CA GLU A 155 -2.88 11.99 -19.20
C GLU A 155 -3.41 12.91 -18.09
N ALA A 156 -2.48 13.47 -17.31
CA ALA A 156 -2.76 14.50 -16.33
C ALA A 156 -3.29 15.77 -17.01
N LEU A 157 -4.27 16.44 -16.38
CA LEU A 157 -4.75 17.73 -16.85
C LEU A 157 -3.87 18.86 -16.35
N SER A 158 -3.79 19.91 -17.16
CA SER A 158 -3.39 21.22 -16.65
C SER A 158 -4.44 21.77 -15.68
N LEU A 159 -4.02 22.56 -14.69
CA LEU A 159 -4.93 23.18 -13.72
C LEU A 159 -6.08 23.98 -14.37
N PRO A 160 -5.85 24.80 -15.43
CA PRO A 160 -6.95 25.50 -16.09
C PRO A 160 -8.00 24.55 -16.68
N MET A 161 -7.56 23.43 -17.28
CA MET A 161 -8.48 22.44 -17.84
C MET A 161 -9.25 21.70 -16.77
N ALA A 162 -8.60 21.32 -15.67
CA ALA A 162 -9.26 20.69 -14.53
C ALA A 162 -10.37 21.60 -13.97
N HIS A 163 -10.06 22.88 -13.74
CA HIS A 163 -11.06 23.85 -13.29
C HIS A 163 -12.22 24.03 -14.28
N GLN A 164 -11.95 24.07 -15.59
CA GLN A 164 -13.00 24.17 -16.60
C GLN A 164 -13.94 22.95 -16.61
N GLN A 165 -13.44 21.78 -16.21
CA GLN A 165 -14.24 20.55 -16.09
C GLN A 165 -14.97 20.45 -14.75
N GLY A 166 -14.76 21.40 -13.82
CA GLY A 166 -15.30 21.34 -12.47
C GLY A 166 -14.54 20.40 -11.54
N ASP A 167 -13.37 19.91 -11.95
CA ASP A 167 -12.51 19.07 -11.13
C ASP A 167 -11.87 19.91 -10.00
N VAL A 168 -11.72 19.29 -8.83
CA VAL A 168 -10.91 19.84 -7.75
C VAL A 168 -9.46 19.40 -7.98
N PRO A 169 -8.50 20.33 -8.16
CA PRO A 169 -7.11 19.94 -8.29
C PRO A 169 -6.61 19.24 -7.04
N MET A 170 -6.03 18.06 -7.22
CA MET A 170 -5.44 17.25 -6.16
C MET A 170 -3.96 17.06 -6.45
N ILE A 171 -3.11 17.22 -5.43
CA ILE A 171 -1.70 16.83 -5.51
C ILE A 171 -1.55 15.51 -4.76
N THR A 172 -1.31 14.43 -5.48
CA THR A 172 -1.08 13.11 -4.89
C THR A 172 0.37 12.95 -4.49
N ILE A 173 0.61 12.59 -3.23
CA ILE A 173 1.97 12.44 -2.71
C ILE A 173 2.03 11.16 -1.86
N GLY A 174 3.04 10.34 -2.09
CA GLY A 174 3.31 9.13 -1.31
C GLY A 174 4.80 8.93 -1.11
N SER A 175 5.22 8.57 0.10
CA SER A 175 6.61 8.19 0.39
C SER A 175 6.87 6.75 -0.07
N TYR A 176 8.00 6.53 -0.72
CA TYR A 176 8.49 5.20 -1.05
C TYR A 176 9.47 4.66 0.00
N GLY A 177 9.93 5.52 0.92
CA GLY A 177 10.86 5.13 1.98
C GLY A 177 12.06 4.36 1.46
N GLY A 178 12.32 3.19 2.06
CA GLY A 178 13.50 2.36 1.79
C GLY A 178 13.62 1.78 0.37
N LEU A 179 12.61 1.93 -0.49
CA LEU A 179 12.74 1.60 -1.93
C LEU A 179 13.81 2.45 -2.59
N HIS A 180 13.94 3.72 -2.17
CA HIS A 180 14.96 4.62 -2.67
C HIS A 180 16.15 4.65 -1.71
N SER A 181 17.36 4.60 -2.27
CA SER A 181 18.60 4.80 -1.50
C SER A 181 18.92 6.28 -1.26
N ASN A 182 18.31 7.18 -2.03
CA ASN A 182 18.48 8.62 -1.89
C ASN A 182 17.29 9.22 -1.13
N GLU A 183 17.57 9.83 0.01
CA GLU A 183 16.58 10.44 0.90
C GLU A 183 15.72 11.51 0.21
N ALA A 184 16.31 12.31 -0.68
CA ALA A 184 15.61 13.36 -1.40
C ALA A 184 14.55 12.82 -2.38
N THR A 185 14.71 11.57 -2.87
CA THR A 185 13.72 10.91 -3.73
C THR A 185 12.85 9.91 -2.97
N ALA A 186 13.24 9.51 -1.76
CA ALA A 186 12.48 8.61 -0.89
C ALA A 186 11.25 9.28 -0.26
N ASN A 187 11.35 10.57 0.06
CA ASN A 187 10.39 11.27 0.93
C ASN A 187 9.72 12.50 0.26
N PRO A 188 9.08 12.35 -0.91
CA PRO A 188 8.36 13.46 -1.55
C PRO A 188 7.19 13.98 -0.70
N SER A 189 6.63 13.15 0.21
CA SER A 189 5.63 13.58 1.22
C SER A 189 6.14 14.72 2.08
N ASP A 190 7.37 14.64 2.55
CA ASP A 190 7.92 15.56 3.53
C ASP A 190 8.24 16.90 2.88
N ALA A 191 8.77 16.84 1.65
CA ALA A 191 8.97 18.01 0.81
C ALA A 191 7.64 18.72 0.51
N ALA A 192 6.60 17.96 0.17
CA ALA A 192 5.28 18.52 -0.12
C ALA A 192 4.60 19.10 1.13
N ILE A 193 4.68 18.45 2.29
CA ILE A 193 4.19 18.99 3.57
C ILE A 193 4.90 20.31 3.89
N THR A 194 6.22 20.34 3.77
CA THR A 194 7.02 21.56 4.00
C THR A 194 6.61 22.68 3.05
N ALA A 195 6.43 22.38 1.76
CA ALA A 195 5.98 23.35 0.77
C ALA A 195 4.56 23.85 1.06
N MET A 196 3.64 22.96 1.44
CA MET A 196 2.27 23.33 1.83
C MET A 196 2.26 24.26 3.04
N PHE A 197 3.05 23.96 4.07
CA PHE A 197 3.21 24.84 5.23
C PHE A 197 3.78 26.21 4.85
N GLY A 198 4.82 26.23 4.02
CA GLY A 198 5.42 27.48 3.53
C GLY A 198 4.48 28.34 2.68
N SER A 199 3.48 27.71 2.02
CA SER A 199 2.50 28.39 1.18
C SER A 199 1.24 28.88 1.92
N ALA A 200 1.02 28.43 3.15
CA ALA A 200 -0.22 28.70 3.88
C ALA A 200 -0.35 30.19 4.24
N GLN A 201 -1.46 30.81 3.83
CA GLN A 201 -1.70 32.24 4.09
C GLN A 201 -2.55 32.52 5.35
N SER A 202 -3.44 31.59 5.72
CA SER A 202 -4.44 31.81 6.78
C SER A 202 -4.53 30.68 7.79
N SER A 203 -4.67 29.43 7.35
CA SER A 203 -4.79 28.27 8.24
C SER A 203 -4.24 27.00 7.61
N ILE A 204 -3.65 26.14 8.45
CA ILE A 204 -3.27 24.77 8.12
C ILE A 204 -4.17 23.85 8.95
N LYS A 205 -4.83 22.89 8.31
CA LYS A 205 -5.62 21.86 8.98
C LYS A 205 -4.98 20.51 8.72
N MET A 206 -4.64 19.78 9.78
CA MET A 206 -3.98 18.49 9.69
C MET A 206 -4.82 17.43 10.39
N SER A 207 -4.89 16.25 9.78
CA SER A 207 -5.34 15.02 10.40
C SER A 207 -4.23 14.00 10.19
N VAL A 208 -3.41 13.81 11.21
CA VAL A 208 -2.21 12.98 11.16
C VAL A 208 -2.14 12.12 12.41
N GLN A 209 -1.49 10.96 12.30
CA GLN A 209 -1.34 10.01 13.40
C GLN A 209 -0.41 10.53 14.50
N ASP A 210 0.64 11.28 14.12
CA ASP A 210 1.60 11.90 15.03
C ASP A 210 2.19 13.18 14.41
N LEU A 211 2.67 14.10 15.24
CA LEU A 211 3.39 15.34 14.89
C LEU A 211 4.71 15.49 15.68
N GLY A 212 5.01 14.58 16.61
CA GLY A 212 6.09 14.73 17.59
C GLY A 212 7.07 13.55 17.63
N PRO A 213 8.14 13.66 18.43
CA PRO A 213 9.05 12.54 18.63
C PRO A 213 8.28 11.37 19.23
N VAL A 214 8.39 10.20 18.59
CA VAL A 214 7.82 8.96 19.12
C VAL A 214 8.38 8.75 20.52
N ALA A 215 7.50 8.81 21.52
CA ALA A 215 7.83 8.36 22.87
C ALA A 215 7.91 6.83 22.82
N VAL A 216 9.06 6.29 22.46
CA VAL A 216 9.32 4.86 22.61
C VAL A 216 9.47 4.61 24.10
N PRO A 217 8.57 3.83 24.74
CA PRO A 217 8.85 3.37 26.09
C PRO A 217 10.04 2.42 25.99
N LEU A 218 11.25 2.95 26.22
CA LEU A 218 12.37 2.11 26.59
C LEU A 218 11.97 1.48 27.93
N GLY A 219 11.71 0.17 27.93
CA GLY A 219 11.22 -0.54 29.09
C GLY A 219 12.06 -0.21 30.32
N GLY A 220 11.43 0.36 31.35
CA GLY A 220 12.02 0.42 32.69
C GLY A 220 12.03 1.76 33.42
N GLN A 221 11.34 2.82 33.01
CA GLN A 221 11.13 3.99 33.89
C GLN A 221 9.72 4.56 33.75
N LEU A 222 8.85 4.14 34.68
CA LEU A 222 7.78 4.94 35.27
C LEU A 222 8.13 5.16 36.75
#